data_AF-A0AAI9T083-F1
#
_entry.id   AF-A0AAI9T083-F1
#
_cell.length_a   1.000
_cell.length_b   1.000
_cell.length_c   1.000
_cell.angle_alpha   90.00
_cell.angle_beta   90.00
_cell.angle_gamma   90.00
#
_symmetry.space_group_name_H-M   'P 1'
#
loop_
_entity.id
_entity.type
_entity.pdbx_description
1 polymer ?
#
loop_
_entity_poly.entity_id
_entity_poly.type
_entity_poly.pdbx_seq_one_letter_code
_entity_poly.pdbx_strand_id
1 'polypeptide(L)'
;MNPTPRDDHLKRGSKVAPYEALIAGTVSGGVARGITAPLDTIKIRLQLQSKFFKHGRPVYSLVKDLLQHEGVIALWKGNVPAEMLYIIYGGVQFTSYSMLNANLSLLEKNLNIVKLSSSTHSLIAGVGAGVASTLATYPFDLLRTRLVANTKKDLLGMTATARGIIKADGPGGLFVGMAPAMLAIAPTTGLMFWSYELAREFSTNFGHVPFLEGICGFVAGTFSKGITFPLDTLRKRCQIYPIVHGKRYTRASHVFFNIIEKEGILGLYRGYGISILKTAPTSAISLWTFEIVITSMRKYQNAKPLTK
;
A
#
# COMPACT_ATOMS: atom_id res chain seq x y z
N MET A 1 -38.74 16.03 -16.03
CA MET A 1 -37.56 16.35 -15.19
C MET A 1 -36.34 15.74 -15.87
N ASN A 2 -35.59 16.53 -16.63
CA ASN A 2 -34.32 16.06 -17.20
C ASN A 2 -33.31 15.94 -16.06
N PRO A 3 -32.61 14.79 -15.89
CA PRO A 3 -31.55 14.69 -14.92
C PRO A 3 -30.46 15.71 -15.30
N THR A 4 -30.13 16.61 -14.37
CA THR A 4 -28.98 17.50 -14.49
C THR A 4 -27.75 16.67 -14.86
N PRO A 5 -26.93 17.08 -15.85
CA PRO A 5 -25.73 16.34 -16.21
C PRO A 5 -24.87 16.16 -14.96
N ARG A 6 -24.53 14.91 -14.63
CA ARG A 6 -23.62 14.63 -13.53
C ARG A 6 -22.26 15.16 -13.95
N ASP A 7 -21.78 16.21 -13.29
CA ASP A 7 -20.46 16.77 -13.55
C ASP A 7 -19.40 15.72 -13.21
N ASP A 8 -18.93 15.03 -14.25
CA ASP A 8 -17.87 14.04 -14.16
C ASP A 8 -16.52 14.77 -14.12
N HIS A 9 -16.06 15.04 -12.91
CA HIS A 9 -14.80 15.74 -12.65
C HIS A 9 -13.55 14.85 -12.89
N LEU A 10 -13.73 13.57 -13.22
CA LEU A 10 -12.64 12.66 -13.58
C LEU A 10 -12.43 12.57 -15.10
N LYS A 11 -13.25 13.25 -15.90
CA LYS A 11 -13.05 13.33 -17.35
C LYS A 11 -11.73 14.02 -17.69
N ARG A 12 -11.06 13.46 -18.70
CA ARG A 12 -9.88 14.04 -19.35
C ARG A 12 -10.18 15.50 -19.74
N GLY A 13 -9.45 16.44 -19.14
CA GLY A 13 -9.59 17.88 -19.38
C GLY A 13 -10.30 18.69 -18.27
N SER A 14 -10.74 18.05 -17.18
CA SER A 14 -11.24 18.78 -16.01
C SER A 14 -10.10 19.54 -15.32
N LYS A 15 -10.25 20.86 -15.17
CA LYS A 15 -9.31 21.68 -14.38
C LYS A 15 -9.71 21.56 -12.92
N VAL A 16 -8.96 20.81 -12.12
CA VAL A 16 -9.06 20.76 -10.66
C VAL A 16 -7.88 21.54 -10.10
N ALA A 17 -8.11 22.48 -9.19
CA ALA A 17 -7.01 23.24 -8.61
C ALA A 17 -6.14 22.31 -7.72
N PRO A 18 -4.81 22.53 -7.64
CA PRO A 18 -3.93 21.64 -6.87
C PRO A 18 -4.34 21.43 -5.40
N TYR A 19 -4.85 22.48 -4.74
CA TYR A 19 -5.33 22.39 -3.36
C TYR A 19 -6.63 21.59 -3.24
N GLU A 20 -7.54 21.69 -4.22
CA GLU A 20 -8.77 20.89 -4.27
C GLU A 20 -8.44 19.42 -4.45
N ALA A 21 -7.52 19.10 -5.37
CA ALA A 21 -7.06 17.74 -5.60
C ALA A 21 -6.37 17.15 -4.36
N LEU A 22 -5.57 17.96 -3.64
CA LEU A 22 -4.90 17.55 -2.40
C LEU A 22 -5.90 17.22 -1.28
N ILE A 23 -6.87 18.10 -1.04
CA ILE A 23 -7.89 17.90 0.00
C ILE A 23 -8.77 16.70 -0.37
N ALA A 24 -9.31 16.67 -1.59
CA ALA A 24 -10.16 15.59 -2.06
C ALA A 24 -9.42 14.24 -2.04
N GLY A 25 -8.17 14.21 -2.48
CA GLY A 25 -7.33 13.00 -2.47
C GLY A 25 -6.99 12.51 -1.07
N THR A 26 -6.74 13.41 -0.11
CA THR A 26 -6.44 13.04 1.29
C THR A 26 -7.68 12.49 1.98
N VAL A 27 -8.83 13.16 1.82
CA VAL A 27 -10.10 12.71 2.41
C VAL A 27 -10.56 11.40 1.78
N SER A 28 -10.51 11.28 0.44
CA SER A 28 -10.92 10.07 -0.24
C SER A 28 -10.03 8.88 0.11
N GLY A 29 -8.72 9.10 0.18
CA GLY A 29 -7.75 8.10 0.63
C GLY A 29 -8.04 7.62 2.04
N GLY A 30 -8.27 8.55 2.98
CA GLY A 30 -8.57 8.23 4.38
C GLY A 30 -9.89 7.50 4.56
N VAL A 31 -10.96 7.90 3.87
CA VAL A 31 -12.27 7.22 3.93
C VAL A 31 -12.19 5.82 3.33
N ALA A 32 -11.59 5.69 2.14
CA ALA A 32 -11.42 4.39 1.50
C ALA A 32 -10.61 3.42 2.38
N ARG A 33 -9.59 3.92 3.08
CA ARG A 33 -8.84 3.13 4.05
C ARG A 33 -9.62 2.79 5.30
N GLY A 34 -10.27 3.76 5.92
CA GLY A 34 -11.10 3.53 7.10
C GLY A 34 -12.12 2.41 6.86
N ILE A 35 -12.74 2.37 5.67
CA ILE A 35 -13.71 1.33 5.30
C ILE A 35 -13.03 -0.01 4.96
N THR A 36 -11.88 0.00 4.28
CA THR A 36 -11.20 -1.23 3.83
C THR A 36 -10.16 -1.78 4.82
N ALA A 37 -9.92 -1.09 5.94
CA ALA A 37 -8.99 -1.49 6.99
C ALA A 37 -9.22 -2.91 7.56
N PRO A 38 -10.47 -3.38 7.76
CA PRO A 38 -10.72 -4.76 8.18
C PRO A 38 -10.07 -5.81 7.28
N LEU A 39 -10.10 -5.62 5.96
CA LEU A 39 -9.49 -6.55 5.00
C LEU A 39 -7.98 -6.57 5.14
N ASP A 40 -7.36 -5.43 5.44
CA ASP A 40 -5.92 -5.37 5.69
C ASP A 40 -5.52 -6.07 6.99
N THR A 41 -6.31 -5.91 8.06
CA THR A 41 -6.09 -6.62 9.33
C THR A 41 -6.19 -8.13 9.14
N ILE A 42 -7.20 -8.60 8.40
CA ILE A 42 -7.38 -10.01 8.06
C ILE A 42 -6.20 -10.51 7.21
N LYS A 43 -5.79 -9.76 6.17
CA LYS A 43 -4.63 -10.09 5.33
C LYS A 43 -3.38 -10.28 6.18
N ILE A 44 -3.04 -9.30 7.01
CA ILE A 44 -1.83 -9.34 7.83
C ILE A 44 -1.91 -10.55 8.78
N ARG A 45 -3.03 -10.81 9.45
CA ARG A 45 -3.14 -11.97 10.34
C ARG A 45 -2.97 -13.30 9.62
N LEU A 46 -3.55 -13.44 8.43
CA LEU A 46 -3.32 -14.63 7.59
C LEU A 46 -1.83 -14.78 7.21
N GLN A 47 -1.16 -13.68 6.88
CA GLN A 47 0.28 -13.69 6.59
C GLN A 47 1.10 -14.14 7.80
N LEU A 48 0.69 -13.79 9.03
CA LEU A 48 1.45 -14.06 10.26
C LEU A 48 1.20 -15.47 10.86
N GLN A 49 0.00 -16.05 10.68
CA GLN A 49 -0.39 -17.27 11.39
C GLN A 49 -0.04 -18.56 10.64
N SER A 50 1.01 -19.27 11.09
CA SER A 50 1.39 -20.60 10.58
C SER A 50 0.31 -21.69 10.78
N LYS A 51 -0.42 -21.63 11.90
CA LYS A 51 -1.38 -22.67 12.33
C LYS A 51 -2.50 -22.95 11.33
N PHE A 52 -2.84 -21.98 10.49
CA PHE A 52 -3.88 -22.10 9.48
C PHE A 52 -3.56 -23.16 8.40
N PHE A 53 -2.28 -23.40 8.08
CA PHE A 53 -1.91 -24.34 6.99
C PHE A 53 -1.91 -25.76 7.52
N LYS A 54 -1.25 -25.94 8.69
CA LYS A 54 -1.18 -27.23 9.37
C LYS A 54 -2.55 -27.84 9.66
N HIS A 55 -3.59 -27.01 9.80
CA HIS A 55 -4.95 -27.47 10.11
C HIS A 55 -5.97 -27.14 9.00
N GLY A 56 -5.55 -26.65 7.83
CA GLY A 56 -6.45 -26.33 6.71
C GLY A 56 -7.61 -25.38 7.08
N ARG A 57 -7.41 -24.44 8.01
CA ARG A 57 -8.51 -23.64 8.54
C ARG A 57 -9.01 -22.62 7.50
N PRO A 58 -10.33 -22.45 7.35
CA PRO A 58 -10.91 -21.49 6.41
C PRO A 58 -10.85 -20.05 6.94
N VAL A 59 -10.76 -19.04 6.08
CA VAL A 59 -10.62 -17.62 6.46
C VAL A 59 -11.72 -17.16 7.43
N TYR A 60 -12.95 -17.67 7.32
CA TYR A 60 -14.03 -17.31 8.24
C TYR A 60 -13.71 -17.66 9.69
N SER A 61 -12.95 -18.73 9.94
CA SER A 61 -12.58 -19.12 11.31
C SER A 61 -11.64 -18.09 11.95
N LEU A 62 -10.76 -17.45 11.17
CA LEU A 62 -9.91 -16.36 11.65
C LEU A 62 -10.75 -15.15 12.04
N VAL A 63 -11.74 -14.81 11.20
CA VAL A 63 -12.64 -13.69 11.45
C VAL A 63 -13.47 -13.97 12.69
N LYS A 64 -14.01 -15.19 12.83
CA LYS A 64 -14.75 -15.61 14.02
C LYS A 64 -13.89 -15.52 15.28
N ASP A 65 -12.67 -16.07 15.26
CA ASP A 65 -11.74 -16.02 16.40
C ASP A 65 -11.41 -14.58 16.79
N LEU A 66 -11.16 -13.71 15.79
CA LEU A 66 -10.89 -12.29 16.02
C LEU A 66 -12.08 -11.59 16.68
N LEU A 67 -13.29 -11.79 16.17
CA LEU A 67 -14.49 -11.15 16.69
C LEU A 67 -14.85 -11.65 18.10
N GLN A 68 -14.70 -12.95 18.36
CA GLN A 68 -15.04 -13.55 19.65
C GLN A 68 -14.01 -13.24 20.74
N HIS A 69 -12.70 -13.29 20.42
CA HIS A 69 -11.66 -13.13 21.43
C HIS A 69 -11.17 -11.69 21.61
N GLU A 70 -11.25 -10.85 20.58
CA GLU A 70 -10.69 -9.50 20.59
C GLU A 70 -11.72 -8.39 20.37
N GLY A 71 -12.90 -8.75 19.88
CA GLY A 71 -14.00 -7.82 19.62
C GLY A 71 -13.93 -7.15 18.23
N VAL A 72 -15.00 -6.44 17.87
CA VAL A 72 -15.18 -5.83 16.54
C VAL A 72 -14.12 -4.77 16.24
N ILE A 73 -13.74 -3.97 17.24
CA ILE A 73 -12.74 -2.90 17.10
C ILE A 73 -11.37 -3.46 16.70
N ALA A 74 -11.09 -4.73 16.99
CA ALA A 74 -9.84 -5.37 16.62
C ALA A 74 -9.61 -5.41 15.09
N LEU A 75 -10.67 -5.33 14.28
CA LEU A 75 -10.56 -5.23 12.82
C LEU A 75 -9.86 -3.94 12.36
N TRP A 76 -9.82 -2.89 13.18
CA TRP A 76 -9.11 -1.63 12.90
C TRP A 76 -7.78 -1.49 13.64
N LYS A 77 -7.26 -2.57 14.25
CA LYS A 77 -5.93 -2.55 14.87
C LYS A 77 -4.88 -2.12 13.84
N GLY A 78 -4.05 -1.16 14.23
CA GLY A 78 -3.01 -0.62 13.35
C GLY A 78 -3.52 0.31 12.24
N ASN A 79 -4.80 0.73 12.23
CA ASN A 79 -5.28 1.68 11.22
C ASN A 79 -4.58 3.05 11.34
N VAL A 80 -4.40 3.57 12.55
CA VAL A 80 -3.71 4.86 12.78
C VAL A 80 -2.31 4.92 12.14
N PRO A 81 -1.37 3.99 12.44
CA PRO A 81 -0.09 3.98 11.75
C PRO A 81 -0.22 3.69 10.26
N ALA A 82 -1.25 2.95 9.81
CA ALA A 82 -1.48 2.76 8.38
C ALA A 82 -1.81 4.09 7.69
N GLU A 83 -2.74 4.89 8.20
CA GLU A 83 -3.08 6.19 7.61
C GLU A 83 -1.86 7.12 7.54
N MET A 84 -1.12 7.22 8.64
CA MET A 84 0.12 8.02 8.69
C MET A 84 1.15 7.55 7.67
N LEU A 85 1.35 6.23 7.56
CA LEU A 85 2.24 5.64 6.56
C LEU A 85 1.88 6.13 5.16
N TYR A 86 0.61 6.08 4.77
CA TYR A 86 0.24 6.39 3.39
C TYR A 86 0.30 7.88 3.06
N ILE A 87 -0.07 8.74 4.01
CA ILE A 87 0.07 10.19 3.85
C ILE A 87 1.55 10.56 3.64
N ILE A 88 2.43 10.06 4.52
CA ILE A 88 3.86 10.32 4.44
C ILE A 88 4.46 9.67 3.19
N TYR A 89 4.03 8.44 2.84
CA TYR A 89 4.51 7.73 1.65
C TYR A 89 4.23 8.54 0.39
N GLY A 90 2.99 9.02 0.21
CA GLY A 90 2.61 9.83 -0.94
C GLY A 90 3.46 11.11 -1.03
N GLY A 91 3.58 11.86 0.08
CA GLY A 91 4.37 13.09 0.12
C GLY A 91 5.84 12.85 -0.25
N VAL A 92 6.50 11.92 0.43
CA VAL A 92 7.91 11.60 0.18
C VAL A 92 8.11 11.05 -1.23
N GLN A 93 7.18 10.24 -1.74
CA GLN A 93 7.29 9.64 -3.07
C GLN A 93 7.26 10.70 -4.16
N PHE A 94 6.28 11.60 -4.14
CA PHE A 94 6.17 12.64 -5.17
C PHE A 94 7.32 13.65 -5.08
N THR A 95 7.69 14.08 -3.88
CA THR A 95 8.84 15.00 -3.70
C THR A 95 10.14 14.33 -4.15
N SER A 96 10.40 13.10 -3.72
CA SER A 96 11.62 12.37 -4.10
C SER A 96 11.66 12.08 -5.60
N TYR A 97 10.53 11.70 -6.20
CA TYR A 97 10.43 11.50 -7.64
C TYR A 97 10.73 12.79 -8.39
N SER A 98 10.10 13.91 -8.00
CA SER A 98 10.34 15.22 -8.63
C SER A 98 11.80 15.65 -8.53
N MET A 99 12.43 15.46 -7.36
CA MET A 99 13.85 15.80 -7.16
C MET A 99 14.76 14.88 -7.96
N LEU A 100 14.54 13.56 -7.94
CA LEU A 100 15.36 12.60 -8.67
C LEU A 100 15.24 12.81 -10.19
N ASN A 101 14.02 13.02 -10.69
CA ASN A 101 13.77 13.29 -12.10
C ASN A 101 14.49 14.56 -12.56
N ALA A 102 14.38 15.66 -11.80
CA ALA A 102 15.06 16.92 -12.13
C ALA A 102 16.59 16.77 -12.13
N ASN A 103 17.16 16.16 -11.08
CA ASN A 103 18.62 15.97 -10.98
C ASN A 103 19.15 15.01 -12.04
N LEU A 104 18.44 13.93 -12.34
CA LEU A 104 18.83 12.97 -13.38
C LEU A 104 18.79 13.61 -14.77
N SER A 105 17.77 14.43 -15.07
CA SER A 105 17.71 15.18 -16.34
C SER A 105 18.84 16.21 -16.47
N LEU A 106 19.26 16.86 -15.37
CA LEU A 106 20.41 17.76 -15.38
C LEU A 106 21.72 16.99 -15.62
N LEU A 107 21.86 15.81 -15.01
CA LEU A 107 23.03 14.96 -15.18
C LEU A 107 23.16 14.46 -16.64
N GLU A 108 22.06 14.04 -17.26
CA GLU A 108 22.01 13.63 -18.67
C GLU A 108 22.47 14.76 -19.61
N LYS A 109 22.06 16.00 -19.33
CA LYS A 109 22.46 17.19 -20.10
C LYS A 109 23.94 17.55 -19.90
N ASN A 110 24.42 17.49 -18.66
CA ASN A 110 25.78 17.96 -18.33
C ASN A 110 26.86 16.95 -18.70
N LEU A 111 26.59 15.65 -18.58
CA LEU A 111 27.61 14.63 -18.77
C LEU A 111 27.70 14.11 -20.20
N ASN A 112 26.70 14.26 -21.08
CA ASN A 112 26.69 13.72 -22.46
C ASN A 112 27.05 12.22 -22.62
N ILE A 113 27.24 11.47 -21.51
CA ILE A 113 27.80 10.12 -21.48
C ILE A 113 26.70 9.05 -21.57
N VAL A 114 25.45 9.34 -21.18
CA VAL A 114 24.34 8.37 -21.25
C VAL A 114 23.03 9.05 -21.62
N LYS A 115 22.54 8.84 -22.86
CA LYS A 115 21.12 9.09 -23.20
C LYS A 115 20.30 7.89 -22.73
N LEU A 116 19.74 7.96 -21.53
CA LEU A 116 18.80 6.94 -21.06
C LEU A 116 17.52 7.00 -21.89
N SER A 117 16.91 5.84 -22.16
CA SER A 117 15.54 5.79 -22.67
C SER A 117 14.59 6.42 -21.64
N SER A 118 13.51 7.06 -22.09
CA SER A 118 12.51 7.70 -21.23
C SER A 118 11.93 6.72 -20.19
N SER A 119 11.78 5.45 -20.55
CA SER A 119 11.31 4.40 -19.65
C SER A 119 12.32 4.08 -18.55
N THR A 120 13.62 3.99 -18.90
CA THR A 120 14.70 3.73 -17.93
C THR A 120 14.88 4.89 -16.96
N HIS A 121 14.81 6.12 -17.46
CA HIS A 121 14.84 7.34 -16.65
C HIS A 121 13.72 7.33 -15.60
N SER A 122 12.48 7.12 -16.06
CA SER A 122 11.29 7.09 -15.20
C SER A 122 11.34 5.93 -14.19
N LEU A 123 11.88 4.78 -14.60
CA LEU A 123 12.05 3.62 -13.72
C LEU A 123 13.07 3.90 -12.61
N ILE A 124 14.23 4.49 -12.91
CA ILE A 124 15.25 4.83 -11.91
C ILE A 124 14.70 5.85 -10.92
N ALA A 125 14.08 6.93 -11.42
CA ALA A 125 13.45 7.93 -10.56
C ALA A 125 12.33 7.32 -9.70
N GLY A 126 11.50 6.44 -10.27
CA GLY A 126 10.42 5.74 -9.58
C GLY A 126 10.91 4.78 -8.50
N VAL A 127 11.95 3.98 -8.77
CA VAL A 127 12.55 3.06 -7.79
C VAL A 127 13.23 3.84 -6.68
N GLY A 128 14.02 4.87 -7.00
CA GLY A 128 14.68 5.72 -6.01
C GLY A 128 13.67 6.42 -5.09
N ALA A 129 12.59 6.97 -5.65
CA ALA A 129 11.50 7.55 -4.88
C ALA A 129 10.79 6.51 -4.00
N GLY A 130 10.56 5.30 -4.52
CA GLY A 130 9.98 4.18 -3.76
C GLY A 130 10.84 3.75 -2.57
N VAL A 131 12.16 3.71 -2.76
CA VAL A 131 13.13 3.41 -1.68
C VAL A 131 13.10 4.49 -0.61
N ALA A 132 13.23 5.77 -0.99
CA ALA A 132 13.19 6.89 -0.06
C ALA A 132 11.89 6.93 0.76
N SER A 133 10.75 6.73 0.10
CA SER A 133 9.43 6.73 0.73
C SER A 133 9.27 5.55 1.69
N THR A 134 9.75 4.37 1.31
CA THR A 134 9.68 3.20 2.17
C THR A 134 10.58 3.36 3.38
N LEU A 135 11.78 3.93 3.25
CA LEU A 135 12.67 4.23 4.37
C LEU A 135 12.01 5.20 5.37
N ALA A 136 11.45 6.30 4.88
CA ALA A 136 10.79 7.30 5.72
C ALA A 136 9.56 6.75 6.46
N THR A 137 8.84 5.82 5.84
CA THR A 137 7.57 5.31 6.38
C THR A 137 7.67 3.97 7.10
N TYR A 138 8.84 3.35 7.08
CA TYR A 138 9.03 2.01 7.62
C TYR A 138 8.65 1.83 9.11
N PRO A 139 8.94 2.79 10.01
CA PRO A 139 8.51 2.68 11.41
C PRO A 139 6.99 2.49 11.55
N PHE A 140 6.20 3.21 10.74
CA PHE A 140 4.74 3.09 10.75
C PHE A 140 4.28 1.73 10.21
N ASP A 141 4.96 1.19 9.20
CA ASP A 141 4.65 -0.14 8.67
C ASP A 141 4.91 -1.23 9.73
N LEU A 142 6.02 -1.14 10.45
CA LEU A 142 6.33 -2.06 11.55
C LEU A 142 5.28 -1.95 12.65
N LEU A 143 4.94 -0.72 13.08
CA LEU A 143 3.97 -0.49 14.14
C LEU A 143 2.60 -1.05 13.77
N ARG A 144 2.15 -0.81 12.54
CA ARG A 144 0.92 -1.41 12.00
C ARG A 144 0.94 -2.93 12.13
N THR A 145 1.99 -3.58 11.65
CA THR A 145 2.08 -5.04 11.67
C THR A 145 2.14 -5.61 13.09
N ARG A 146 2.88 -4.98 14.01
CA ARG A 146 2.95 -5.42 15.41
C ARG A 146 1.64 -5.22 16.18
N LEU A 147 0.92 -4.11 15.92
CA LEU A 147 -0.41 -3.88 16.50
C LEU A 147 -1.45 -4.87 16.02
N VAL A 148 -1.43 -5.22 14.72
CA VAL A 148 -2.33 -6.25 14.17
C VAL A 148 -2.01 -7.64 14.71
N ALA A 149 -0.72 -7.94 14.90
CA ALA A 149 -0.23 -9.19 15.45
C ALA A 149 -0.60 -9.38 16.93
N ASN A 150 -0.82 -8.29 17.67
CA ASN A 150 -1.20 -8.35 19.07
C ASN A 150 -2.63 -8.89 19.22
N THR A 151 -2.73 -10.09 19.78
CA THR A 151 -4.01 -10.77 20.03
C THR A 151 -4.64 -10.43 21.38
N LYS A 152 -3.98 -9.61 22.22
CA LYS A 152 -4.57 -9.16 23.48
C LYS A 152 -5.72 -8.20 23.21
N LYS A 153 -6.71 -8.18 24.11
CA LYS A 153 -7.80 -7.18 24.09
C LYS A 153 -7.28 -5.77 24.32
N ASP A 154 -6.12 -5.64 24.94
CA ASP A 154 -5.46 -4.37 25.19
C ASP A 154 -5.15 -3.67 23.86
N LEU A 155 -5.88 -2.58 23.60
CA LEU A 155 -5.63 -1.67 22.48
C LEU A 155 -4.42 -0.80 22.82
N LEU A 156 -3.24 -1.44 22.94
CA LEU A 156 -1.99 -0.70 23.14
C LEU A 156 -1.87 0.36 22.05
N GLY A 157 -1.70 1.61 22.47
CA GLY A 157 -1.48 2.71 21.56
C GLY A 157 -0.23 2.50 20.72
N MET A 158 -0.22 3.09 19.52
CA MET A 158 0.94 3.15 18.63
C MET A 158 2.20 3.65 19.35
N THR A 159 2.05 4.68 20.19
CA THR A 159 3.14 5.28 20.97
C THR A 159 3.71 4.34 22.03
N ALA A 160 2.85 3.61 22.74
CA ALA A 160 3.26 2.61 23.72
C ALA A 160 4.04 1.47 23.06
N THR A 161 3.56 1.02 21.88
CA THR A 161 4.26 -0.01 21.09
C THR A 161 5.61 0.51 20.61
N ALA A 162 5.68 1.73 20.05
CA ALA A 162 6.94 2.35 19.63
C ALA A 162 7.95 2.47 20.78
N ARG A 163 7.51 2.97 21.94
CA ARG A 163 8.35 3.10 23.14
C ARG A 163 8.85 1.75 23.64
N GLY A 164 7.99 0.73 23.61
CA GLY A 164 8.37 -0.65 23.96
C GLY A 164 9.46 -1.19 23.04
N ILE A 165 9.35 -0.95 21.73
CA ILE A 165 10.37 -1.36 20.74
C ILE A 165 11.69 -0.66 21.00
N ILE A 166 11.67 0.67 21.14
CA ILE A 166 12.89 1.45 21.35
C ILE A 166 13.58 1.04 22.65
N LYS A 167 12.82 0.77 23.72
CA LYS A 167 13.38 0.32 25.00
C LYS A 167 13.99 -1.09 24.92
N ALA A 168 13.41 -2.01 24.16
CA ALA A 168 13.87 -3.40 24.08
C ALA A 168 14.97 -3.61 23.02
N ASP A 169 14.78 -3.09 21.81
CA ASP A 169 15.62 -3.37 20.65
C ASP A 169 16.46 -2.15 20.22
N GLY A 170 16.24 -0.98 20.81
CA GLY A 170 16.80 0.29 20.35
C GLY A 170 16.07 0.87 19.12
N PRO A 171 16.50 2.04 18.60
CA PRO A 171 15.90 2.66 17.43
C PRO A 171 15.94 1.78 16.17
N GLY A 172 17.00 0.99 16.02
CA GLY A 172 17.13 0.02 14.91
C GLY A 172 16.05 -1.07 14.91
N GLY A 173 15.40 -1.32 16.06
CA GLY A 173 14.25 -2.23 16.16
C GLY A 173 13.07 -1.81 15.29
N LEU A 174 12.93 -0.50 15.00
CA LEU A 174 11.89 0.03 14.11
C LEU A 174 12.10 -0.35 12.64
N PHE A 175 13.28 -0.83 12.27
CA PHE A 175 13.70 -1.14 10.90
C PHE A 175 13.87 -2.65 10.64
N VAL A 176 13.41 -3.50 11.55
CA VAL A 176 13.45 -4.97 11.38
C VAL A 176 12.61 -5.40 10.19
N GLY A 177 13.20 -6.19 9.28
CA GLY A 177 12.54 -6.67 8.05
C GLY A 177 12.67 -5.74 6.84
N MET A 178 13.50 -4.68 6.93
CA MET A 178 13.69 -3.73 5.84
C MET A 178 14.23 -4.37 4.55
N ALA A 179 15.16 -5.32 4.67
CA ALA A 179 15.80 -5.94 3.50
C ALA A 179 14.81 -6.54 2.48
N PRO A 180 13.86 -7.44 2.86
CA PRO A 180 12.86 -7.93 1.92
C PRO A 180 11.91 -6.83 1.43
N ALA A 181 11.66 -5.77 2.22
CA ALA A 181 10.86 -4.63 1.79
C ALA A 181 11.53 -3.86 0.65
N MET A 182 12.83 -3.55 0.80
CA MET A 182 13.62 -2.85 -0.22
C MET A 182 13.76 -3.67 -1.49
N LEU A 183 14.06 -4.96 -1.34
CA LEU A 183 14.22 -5.88 -2.47
C LEU A 183 12.94 -6.01 -3.29
N ALA A 184 11.76 -5.86 -2.68
CA ALA A 184 10.49 -5.94 -3.38
C ALA A 184 10.17 -4.70 -4.23
N ILE A 185 10.76 -3.53 -3.96
CA ILE A 185 10.36 -2.26 -4.61
C ILE A 185 10.64 -2.28 -6.10
N ALA A 186 11.89 -2.53 -6.49
CA ALA A 186 12.28 -2.50 -7.91
C ALA A 186 11.53 -3.53 -8.76
N PRO A 187 11.41 -4.82 -8.35
CA PRO A 187 10.60 -5.79 -9.07
C PRO A 187 9.11 -5.38 -9.13
N THR A 188 8.55 -4.86 -8.04
CA THR A 188 7.12 -4.47 -8.02
C THR A 188 6.85 -3.38 -9.04
N THR A 189 7.68 -2.32 -9.05
CA THR A 189 7.54 -1.21 -10.00
C THR A 189 7.77 -1.67 -11.43
N GLY A 190 8.86 -2.41 -11.70
CA GLY A 190 9.19 -2.89 -13.04
C GLY A 190 8.12 -3.80 -13.63
N LEU A 191 7.66 -4.80 -12.86
CA LEU A 191 6.62 -5.74 -13.30
C LEU A 191 5.26 -5.06 -13.48
N MET A 192 4.96 -4.04 -12.68
CA MET A 192 3.73 -3.26 -12.83
C MET A 192 3.75 -2.47 -14.15
N PHE A 193 4.82 -1.77 -14.47
CA PHE A 193 4.93 -1.04 -15.74
C PHE A 193 4.91 -1.98 -16.93
N TRP A 194 5.73 -3.03 -16.91
CA TRP A 194 5.79 -4.02 -17.98
C TRP A 194 4.43 -4.68 -18.23
N SER A 195 3.76 -5.13 -17.17
CA SER A 195 2.45 -5.75 -17.30
C SER A 195 1.36 -4.76 -17.73
N TYR A 196 1.48 -3.48 -17.37
CA TYR A 196 0.55 -2.44 -17.79
C TYR A 196 0.69 -2.13 -19.29
N GLU A 197 1.93 -2.00 -19.77
CA GLU A 197 2.23 -1.79 -21.20
C GLU A 197 1.71 -2.95 -22.03
N LEU A 198 2.01 -4.20 -21.64
CA LEU A 198 1.48 -5.38 -22.32
C LEU A 198 -0.05 -5.45 -22.32
N ALA A 199 -0.69 -5.14 -21.18
CA ALA A 199 -2.15 -5.13 -21.11
C ALA A 199 -2.76 -4.06 -22.02
N ARG A 200 -2.08 -2.91 -22.17
CA ARG A 200 -2.52 -1.82 -23.03
C ARG A 200 -2.33 -2.14 -24.50
N GLU A 201 -1.19 -2.71 -24.89
CA GLU A 201 -0.93 -3.19 -26.25
C GLU A 201 -1.90 -4.28 -26.67
N PHE A 202 -2.20 -5.24 -25.79
CA PHE A 202 -3.20 -6.25 -26.08
C PHE A 202 -4.59 -5.65 -26.28
N SER A 203 -4.93 -4.62 -25.52
CA SER A 203 -6.22 -3.96 -25.65
C SER A 203 -6.39 -3.17 -26.93
N THR A 204 -5.34 -2.72 -27.62
CA THR A 204 -5.51 -2.04 -28.92
C THR A 204 -6.06 -2.96 -30.00
N ASN A 205 -6.01 -4.28 -29.79
CA ASN A 205 -6.63 -5.27 -30.67
C ASN A 205 -8.15 -5.41 -30.45
N PHE A 206 -8.66 -4.87 -29.33
CA PHE A 206 -10.08 -4.81 -29.03
C PHE A 206 -10.54 -3.36 -29.24
N GLY A 207 -11.79 -3.15 -29.65
CA GLY A 207 -12.34 -1.81 -29.87
C GLY A 207 -12.40 -0.95 -28.59
N HIS A 208 -13.30 0.03 -28.54
CA HIS A 208 -13.41 0.90 -27.38
C HIS A 208 -13.92 0.13 -26.13
N VAL A 209 -13.00 -0.20 -25.21
CA VAL A 209 -13.33 -0.82 -23.91
C VAL A 209 -13.50 0.28 -22.85
N PRO A 210 -14.65 0.39 -22.18
CA PRO A 210 -14.82 1.35 -21.09
C PRO A 210 -13.91 0.98 -19.91
N PHE A 211 -13.40 1.98 -19.18
CA PHE A 211 -12.50 1.79 -18.03
C PHE A 211 -11.19 1.02 -18.32
N LEU A 212 -10.72 1.05 -19.57
CA LEU A 212 -9.53 0.30 -19.98
C LEU A 212 -8.32 0.55 -19.07
N GLU A 213 -7.99 1.80 -18.77
CA GLU A 213 -6.85 2.16 -17.91
C GLU A 213 -6.96 1.51 -16.52
N GLY A 214 -8.17 1.45 -15.96
CA GLY A 214 -8.45 0.81 -14.68
C GLY A 214 -8.28 -0.71 -14.72
N ILE A 215 -8.72 -1.35 -15.81
CA ILE A 215 -8.56 -2.80 -16.01
C ILE A 215 -7.08 -3.16 -16.19
N CYS A 216 -6.37 -2.45 -17.09
CA CYS A 216 -4.93 -2.65 -17.29
C CYS A 216 -4.17 -2.43 -15.97
N GLY A 217 -4.52 -1.38 -15.22
CA GLY A 217 -3.93 -1.11 -13.91
C GLY A 217 -4.19 -2.21 -12.88
N PHE A 218 -5.41 -2.78 -12.86
CA PHE A 218 -5.75 -3.88 -11.98
C PHE A 218 -5.03 -5.18 -12.34
N VAL A 219 -4.97 -5.53 -13.63
CA VAL A 219 -4.25 -6.71 -14.13
C VAL A 219 -2.76 -6.58 -13.82
N ALA A 220 -2.16 -5.45 -14.16
CA ALA A 220 -0.76 -5.18 -13.89
C ALA A 220 -0.42 -5.21 -12.39
N GLY A 221 -1.26 -4.57 -11.57
CA GLY A 221 -1.11 -4.57 -10.12
C GLY A 221 -1.28 -5.96 -9.50
N THR A 222 -2.18 -6.78 -10.04
CA THR A 222 -2.39 -8.17 -9.59
C THR A 222 -1.22 -9.06 -9.99
N PHE A 223 -0.77 -8.98 -11.25
CA PHE A 223 0.36 -9.75 -11.75
C PHE A 223 1.66 -9.42 -11.01
N SER A 224 1.99 -8.13 -10.88
CA SER A 224 3.15 -7.66 -10.14
C SER A 224 3.10 -8.13 -8.68
N LYS A 225 1.96 -7.96 -8.00
CA LYS A 225 1.77 -8.48 -6.64
C LYS A 225 1.91 -10.00 -6.62
N GLY A 226 1.42 -10.75 -7.60
CA GLY A 226 1.55 -12.20 -7.64
C GLY A 226 3.02 -12.63 -7.53
N ILE A 227 3.90 -12.00 -8.31
CA ILE A 227 5.34 -12.34 -8.29
C ILE A 227 6.03 -11.84 -7.01
N THR A 228 5.68 -10.65 -6.52
CA THR A 228 6.38 -10.02 -5.38
C THR A 228 5.76 -10.35 -4.01
N PHE A 229 4.61 -11.01 -3.97
CA PHE A 229 3.91 -11.36 -2.73
C PHE A 229 4.75 -12.17 -1.73
N PRO A 230 5.59 -13.13 -2.15
CA PRO A 230 6.46 -13.85 -1.23
C PRO A 230 7.37 -12.94 -0.39
N LEU A 231 7.83 -11.82 -0.98
CA LEU A 231 8.65 -10.84 -0.27
C LEU A 231 7.83 -10.01 0.72
N ASP A 232 6.57 -9.71 0.39
CA ASP A 232 5.62 -9.06 1.33
C ASP A 232 5.39 -9.96 2.56
N THR A 233 5.07 -11.24 2.34
CA THR A 233 4.89 -12.21 3.43
C THR A 233 6.17 -12.38 4.26
N LEU A 234 7.33 -12.48 3.60
CA LEU A 234 8.61 -12.57 4.27
C LEU A 234 8.89 -11.34 5.14
N ARG A 235 8.68 -10.13 4.61
CA ARG A 235 8.78 -8.87 5.34
C ARG A 235 7.91 -8.90 6.59
N LYS A 236 6.62 -9.24 6.47
CA LYS A 236 5.69 -9.26 7.61
C LYS A 236 6.09 -10.28 8.68
N ARG A 237 6.61 -11.44 8.28
CA ARG A 237 7.13 -12.45 9.23
C ARG A 237 8.39 -11.99 9.95
N CYS A 238 9.32 -11.34 9.25
CA CYS A 238 10.50 -10.73 9.86
C CYS A 238 10.13 -9.66 10.90
N GLN A 239 9.12 -8.82 10.60
CA GLN A 239 8.66 -7.73 11.47
C GLN A 239 8.13 -8.20 12.83
N ILE A 240 7.53 -9.39 12.89
CA ILE A 240 7.01 -9.99 14.13
C ILE A 240 7.96 -10.99 14.79
N TYR A 241 9.04 -11.39 14.10
CA TYR A 241 9.95 -12.43 14.57
C TYR A 241 10.48 -12.17 16.00
N PRO A 242 10.91 -10.94 16.38
CA PRO A 242 11.38 -10.67 17.73
C PRO A 242 10.31 -10.90 18.82
N ILE A 243 9.04 -10.64 18.50
CA ILE A 243 7.92 -10.83 19.44
C ILE A 243 7.64 -12.32 19.65
N VAL A 244 7.73 -13.12 18.59
CA VAL A 244 7.39 -14.54 18.64
C VAL A 244 8.52 -15.37 19.26
N HIS A 245 9.77 -15.05 18.96
CA HIS A 245 10.92 -15.87 19.35
C HIS A 245 11.80 -15.27 20.44
N GLY A 246 11.53 -14.03 20.88
CA GLY A 246 12.33 -13.34 21.90
C GLY A 246 13.79 -13.08 21.50
N LYS A 247 14.14 -13.25 20.21
CA LYS A 247 15.51 -13.10 19.69
C LYS A 247 15.63 -11.83 18.86
N ARG A 248 16.76 -11.14 19.07
CA ARG A 248 17.13 -9.92 18.37
C ARG A 248 17.59 -10.27 16.95
N TYR A 249 16.63 -10.23 16.03
CA TYR A 249 16.83 -10.34 14.58
C TYR A 249 17.33 -11.70 14.07
N THR A 250 16.83 -12.11 12.92
CA THR A 250 17.37 -13.24 12.16
C THR A 250 17.48 -12.82 10.69
N ARG A 251 18.38 -13.46 9.95
CA ARG A 251 18.52 -13.22 8.51
C ARG A 251 17.20 -13.52 7.82
N ALA A 252 16.78 -12.67 6.88
CA ALA A 252 15.55 -12.88 6.12
C ALA A 252 15.55 -14.24 5.39
N SER A 253 16.70 -14.71 4.94
CA SER A 253 16.86 -16.04 4.36
C SER A 253 16.45 -17.16 5.32
N HIS A 254 16.83 -17.07 6.59
CA HIS A 254 16.45 -18.08 7.59
C HIS A 254 14.93 -18.10 7.82
N VAL A 255 14.27 -16.94 7.88
CA VAL A 255 12.79 -16.88 7.95
C VAL A 255 12.16 -17.48 6.70
N PHE A 256 12.71 -17.20 5.53
CA PHE A 256 12.22 -17.71 4.25
C PHE A 256 12.28 -19.24 4.18
N PHE A 257 13.44 -19.84 4.47
CA PHE A 257 13.57 -21.31 4.49
C PHE A 257 12.69 -21.96 5.55
N ASN A 258 12.59 -21.37 6.74
CA ASN A 258 11.70 -21.86 7.80
C ASN A 258 10.21 -21.79 7.41
N ILE A 259 9.80 -20.82 6.58
CA ILE A 259 8.43 -20.78 6.02
C ILE A 259 8.24 -21.94 5.04
N ILE A 260 9.18 -22.15 4.12
CA ILE A 260 9.08 -23.21 3.11
C ILE A 260 9.05 -24.59 3.78
N GLU A 261 9.91 -24.82 4.77
CA GLU A 261 9.99 -26.09 5.50
C GLU A 261 8.71 -26.39 6.29
N LYS A 262 8.09 -25.38 6.92
CA LYS A 262 6.93 -25.58 7.82
C LYS A 262 5.57 -25.40 7.18
N GLU A 263 5.48 -24.57 6.15
CA GLU A 263 4.22 -24.15 5.51
C GLU A 263 4.21 -24.41 3.99
N GLY A 264 5.32 -24.86 3.42
CA GLY A 264 5.47 -25.01 1.97
C GLY A 264 5.50 -23.68 1.21
N ILE A 265 5.58 -23.77 -0.11
CA ILE A 265 5.60 -22.60 -1.01
C ILE A 265 4.29 -21.81 -0.91
N LEU A 266 3.16 -22.50 -0.73
CA LEU A 266 1.84 -21.86 -0.56
C LEU A 266 1.75 -21.00 0.71
N GLY A 267 2.58 -21.26 1.72
CA GLY A 267 2.70 -20.41 2.90
C GLY A 267 3.09 -18.96 2.58
N LEU A 268 3.86 -18.75 1.51
CA LEU A 268 4.30 -17.42 1.07
C LEU A 268 3.17 -16.59 0.44
N TYR A 269 2.11 -17.22 -0.04
CA TYR A 269 0.98 -16.58 -0.74
C TYR A 269 -0.23 -16.29 0.16
N ARG A 270 -0.06 -16.40 1.47
CA ARG A 270 -1.15 -16.25 2.44
C ARG A 270 -1.69 -14.83 2.48
N GLY A 271 -3.00 -14.70 2.30
CA GLY A 271 -3.65 -13.39 2.22
C GLY A 271 -3.55 -12.73 0.84
N TYR A 272 -2.98 -13.38 -0.17
CA TYR A 272 -2.96 -12.87 -1.55
C TYR A 272 -4.38 -12.61 -2.08
N GLY A 273 -5.30 -13.57 -1.88
CA GLY A 273 -6.70 -13.41 -2.27
C GLY A 273 -7.38 -12.21 -1.59
N ILE A 274 -7.15 -12.01 -0.28
CA ILE A 274 -7.67 -10.85 0.45
C ILE A 274 -7.04 -9.55 -0.06
N SER A 275 -5.76 -9.57 -0.42
CA SER A 275 -5.04 -8.44 -1.01
C SER A 275 -5.61 -8.02 -2.37
N ILE A 276 -6.01 -8.99 -3.21
CA ILE A 276 -6.70 -8.72 -4.48
C ILE A 276 -8.11 -8.19 -4.20
N LEU A 277 -8.88 -8.90 -3.39
CA LEU A 277 -10.26 -8.56 -3.05
C LEU A 277 -10.40 -7.13 -2.55
N LYS A 278 -9.44 -6.66 -1.75
CA LYS A 278 -9.41 -5.28 -1.23
C LYS A 278 -9.22 -4.22 -2.32
N THR A 279 -8.48 -4.54 -3.38
CA THR A 279 -8.02 -3.53 -4.35
C THR A 279 -9.18 -2.85 -5.09
N ALA A 280 -10.19 -3.60 -5.53
CA ALA A 280 -11.33 -3.03 -6.24
C ALA A 280 -12.23 -2.13 -5.36
N PRO A 281 -12.68 -2.56 -4.16
CA PRO A 281 -13.42 -1.70 -3.23
C PRO A 281 -12.65 -0.43 -2.82
N THR A 282 -11.35 -0.54 -2.54
CA THR A 282 -10.55 0.65 -2.19
C THR A 282 -10.57 1.67 -3.34
N SER A 283 -10.37 1.23 -4.58
CA SER A 283 -10.41 2.13 -5.74
C SER A 283 -11.81 2.74 -5.94
N ALA A 284 -12.87 1.93 -5.85
CA ALA A 284 -14.24 2.41 -6.02
C ALA A 284 -14.63 3.46 -4.96
N ILE A 285 -14.35 3.18 -3.68
CA ILE A 285 -14.65 4.11 -2.58
C ILE A 285 -13.82 5.39 -2.70
N SER A 286 -12.54 5.26 -3.08
CA SER A 286 -11.66 6.42 -3.27
C SER A 286 -12.18 7.34 -4.37
N LEU A 287 -12.51 6.80 -5.56
CA LEU A 287 -13.05 7.61 -6.66
C LEU A 287 -14.39 8.25 -6.29
N TRP A 288 -15.31 7.47 -5.70
CA TRP A 288 -16.61 7.97 -5.26
C TRP A 288 -16.48 9.10 -4.23
N THR A 289 -15.61 8.93 -3.24
CA THR A 289 -15.39 9.96 -2.22
C THR A 289 -14.70 11.19 -2.81
N PHE A 290 -13.77 11.00 -3.74
CA PHE A 290 -13.07 12.09 -4.42
C PHE A 290 -14.05 12.99 -5.18
N GLU A 291 -14.97 12.39 -5.95
CA GLU A 291 -16.02 13.13 -6.66
C GLU A 291 -16.89 13.95 -5.68
N ILE A 292 -17.36 13.31 -4.60
CA ILE A 292 -18.21 13.97 -3.60
C ILE A 292 -17.51 15.17 -2.96
N VAL A 293 -16.23 15.03 -2.61
CA VAL A 293 -15.48 16.11 -1.97
C VAL A 293 -15.30 17.29 -2.93
N ILE A 294 -14.91 17.04 -4.19
CA ILE A 294 -14.77 18.12 -5.18
C ILE A 294 -16.11 18.81 -5.43
N THR A 295 -17.18 18.07 -5.67
CA THR A 295 -18.50 18.65 -5.93
C THR A 295 -18.98 19.49 -4.73
N SER A 296 -18.70 19.04 -3.51
CA SER A 296 -19.05 19.76 -2.28
C SER A 296 -18.24 21.06 -2.12
N MET A 297 -16.93 21.01 -2.37
CA MET A 297 -16.06 22.18 -2.32
C MET A 297 -16.48 23.25 -3.34
N ARG A 298 -16.79 22.84 -4.56
CA ARG A 298 -17.24 23.75 -5.63
C ARG A 298 -18.62 24.34 -5.35
N LYS A 299 -19.56 23.53 -4.85
CA LYS A 299 -20.86 24.04 -4.38
C LYS A 299 -20.69 25.10 -3.30
N TYR A 300 -19.79 24.88 -2.35
CA TYR A 300 -19.50 25.84 -1.29
C TYR A 300 -18.84 27.13 -1.80
N GLN A 301 -17.90 27.03 -2.74
CA GLN A 301 -17.29 28.20 -3.39
C GLN A 301 -18.32 29.02 -4.19
N ASN A 302 -19.18 28.36 -4.96
CA ASN A 302 -20.22 29.00 -5.75
C ASN A 302 -21.35 29.60 -4.87
N ALA A 303 -21.55 29.07 -3.66
CA ALA A 303 -22.52 29.59 -2.69
C ALA A 303 -22.00 30.78 -1.87
N LYS A 304 -20.69 31.06 -1.88
CA LYS A 304 -20.17 32.32 -1.35
C LYS A 304 -20.37 33.41 -2.41
N PRO A 305 -21.26 34.41 -2.20
CA PRO A 305 -21.27 35.57 -3.07
C PRO A 305 -19.90 36.23 -2.97
N LEU A 306 -19.35 36.64 -4.12
CA LEU A 306 -18.15 37.46 -4.22
C LEU A 306 -18.33 38.69 -3.31
N THR A 307 -17.81 38.64 -2.08
CA THR A 307 -17.53 39.86 -1.33
C THR A 307 -16.44 40.58 -2.10
N LYS A 308 -16.87 41.66 -2.75
CA LYS A 308 -16.05 42.64 -3.49
C LYS A 308 -14.82 43.06 -2.70
#